data_AF-A0A2G6PD38-F1
#
_entry.id   AF-A0A2G6PD38-F1
#
_cell.length_a   1.000
_cell.length_b   1.000
_cell.length_c   1.000
_cell.angle_alpha   90.00
_cell.angle_beta   90.00
_cell.angle_gamma   90.00
#
_symmetry.space_group_name_H-M   'P 1'
#
loop_
_entity.id
_entity.type
_entity.pdbx_description
1 polymer ?
#
loop_
_entity_poly.entity_id
_entity_poly.type
_entity_poly.pdbx_seq_one_letter_code
_entity_poly.pdbx_strand_id
1 'polypeptide(L)'
;DDIGSAHTAGETIQLSRSDVDRICITDADGTPVNAELWDYDLDAGTITWKSPLDLSAYKMPLSVKHSQEEKNRILKCDIDGTLSLIFPTKRDYPIEDTYVSSLLIGGDLQVRCSVPFTQRNWNDEWRDEPNGKQLLNKLNLKDYPMILTDDGAIKERWVIIMKGGNQFELYGETLGFVKKGDTTEDLAPINPATNKPYFTIRREAFGNDAPWAVQDVIRFNTWGTLLPVWVLCAQQPTSSAQTEEDGFTMCLFGDTTEL
;
A
#
# COMPACT_ATOMS: atom_id res chain seq x y z
N ASP A 1 -18.94 -2.75 20.16
CA ASP A 1 -20.14 -2.03 20.60
C ASP A 1 -21.18 -2.02 19.50
N ASP A 2 -22.41 -2.42 19.79
CA ASP A 2 -23.55 -2.16 18.89
C ASP A 2 -24.01 -0.73 19.15
N ILE A 3 -24.00 0.11 18.11
CA ILE A 3 -24.41 1.52 18.19
C ILE A 3 -25.80 1.74 17.58
N GLY A 4 -26.49 0.67 17.18
CA GLY A 4 -27.87 0.71 16.74
C GLY A 4 -28.08 1.30 15.34
N SER A 5 -29.33 1.70 15.08
CA SER A 5 -29.81 2.03 13.73
C SER A 5 -30.23 3.50 13.53
N ALA A 6 -30.19 4.31 14.59
CA ALA A 6 -30.62 5.71 14.56
C ALA A 6 -29.42 6.61 14.85
N HIS A 7 -29.03 7.40 13.86
CA HIS A 7 -27.83 8.25 13.89
C HIS A 7 -28.18 9.61 13.30
N THR A 8 -27.77 10.69 13.97
CA THR A 8 -28.00 12.06 13.49
C THR A 8 -26.67 12.76 13.20
N ALA A 9 -26.65 13.64 12.20
CA ALA A 9 -25.47 14.45 11.91
C ALA A 9 -25.04 15.29 13.14
N GLY A 10 -23.74 15.30 13.45
CA GLY A 10 -23.18 15.99 14.61
C GLY A 10 -23.32 15.24 15.95
N GLU A 11 -24.05 14.12 15.98
CA GLU A 11 -24.18 13.31 17.18
C GLU A 11 -22.83 12.68 17.56
N THR A 12 -22.52 12.71 18.86
CA THR A 12 -21.33 12.07 19.42
C THR A 12 -21.76 10.84 20.22
N ILE A 13 -21.13 9.70 19.92
CA ILE A 13 -21.38 8.42 20.57
C ILE A 13 -20.14 8.06 21.39
N GLN A 14 -20.36 7.77 22.67
CA GLN A 14 -19.33 7.28 23.58
C GLN A 14 -19.18 5.77 23.42
N LEU A 15 -17.94 5.30 23.25
CA LEU A 15 -17.62 3.88 23.19
C LEU A 15 -17.47 3.29 24.60
N SER A 16 -17.52 1.96 24.67
CA SER A 16 -17.37 1.20 25.91
C SER A 16 -15.98 1.31 26.53
N ARG A 17 -14.97 1.70 25.74
CA ARG A 17 -13.59 1.96 26.18
C ARG A 17 -13.13 3.35 25.72
N SER A 18 -12.44 4.05 26.61
CA SER A 18 -11.58 5.21 26.30
C SER A 18 -10.14 4.74 26.04
N ASP A 19 -9.23 5.64 25.66
CA ASP A 19 -7.82 5.34 25.38
C ASP A 19 -7.70 4.13 24.44
N VAL A 20 -8.31 4.25 23.26
CA VAL A 20 -8.30 3.22 22.21
C VAL A 20 -7.33 3.62 21.11
N ASP A 21 -6.65 2.65 20.50
CA ASP A 21 -5.65 2.91 19.47
C ASP A 21 -6.26 2.91 18.06
N ARG A 22 -7.40 2.22 17.87
CA ARG A 22 -8.12 2.16 16.59
C ARG A 22 -9.62 2.06 16.80
N ILE A 23 -10.36 2.61 15.84
CA ILE A 23 -11.81 2.52 15.74
C ILE A 23 -12.17 2.17 14.30
N CYS A 24 -13.10 1.23 14.12
CA CYS A 24 -13.71 0.90 12.84
C CYS A 24 -15.20 0.73 13.04
N ILE A 25 -16.00 1.47 12.26
CA ILE A 25 -17.45 1.31 12.22
C ILE A 25 -17.78 0.41 11.04
N THR A 26 -18.56 -0.63 11.27
CA THR A 26 -19.05 -1.56 10.26
C THR A 26 -20.56 -1.63 10.28
N ASP A 27 -21.15 -1.85 9.12
CA ASP A 27 -22.57 -2.13 8.98
C ASP A 27 -22.90 -3.58 9.33
N ALA A 28 -24.18 -3.95 9.25
CA ALA A 28 -24.67 -5.28 9.61
C ALA A 28 -24.17 -6.41 8.69
N ASP A 29 -23.67 -6.09 7.49
CA ASP A 29 -23.05 -7.05 6.58
C ASP A 29 -21.50 -7.04 6.70
N GLY A 30 -20.96 -6.25 7.64
CA GLY A 30 -19.52 -6.14 7.89
C GLY A 30 -18.81 -5.11 6.99
N THR A 31 -19.55 -4.32 6.23
CA THR A 31 -19.00 -3.28 5.34
C THR A 31 -18.50 -2.11 6.19
N PRO A 32 -17.23 -1.68 6.05
CA PRO A 32 -16.73 -0.50 6.75
C PRO A 32 -17.46 0.77 6.32
N VAL A 33 -17.89 1.58 7.30
CA VAL A 33 -18.45 2.92 7.06
C VAL A 33 -17.31 3.87 6.67
N ASN A 34 -17.52 4.64 5.61
CA ASN A 34 -16.51 5.58 5.08
C ASN A 34 -16.06 6.55 6.19
N ALA A 35 -14.75 6.64 6.40
CA ALA A 35 -14.12 7.50 7.40
C ALA A 35 -14.41 9.00 7.18
N GLU A 36 -14.80 9.41 5.97
CA GLU A 36 -15.21 10.78 5.68
C GLU A 36 -16.51 11.19 6.38
N LEU A 37 -17.34 10.23 6.81
CA LEU A 37 -18.66 10.47 7.41
C LEU A 37 -18.62 10.70 8.92
N TRP A 38 -17.48 10.47 9.57
CA TRP A 38 -17.33 10.61 11.01
C TRP A 38 -15.95 11.13 11.38
N ASP A 39 -15.84 11.58 12.62
CA ASP A 39 -14.61 11.96 13.29
C ASP A 39 -14.49 11.16 14.60
N TYR A 40 -13.33 11.20 15.24
CA TYR A 40 -13.09 10.43 16.45
C TYR A 40 -12.14 11.11 17.43
N ASP A 41 -12.29 10.78 18.70
CA ASP A 41 -11.31 11.06 19.75
C ASP A 41 -10.88 9.72 20.37
N LEU A 42 -9.65 9.32 20.09
CA LEU A 42 -9.08 8.05 20.54
C LEU A 42 -8.86 8.02 22.06
N ASP A 43 -8.42 9.14 22.64
CA ASP A 43 -8.16 9.25 24.08
C ASP A 43 -9.49 9.21 24.84
N ALA A 44 -10.50 9.93 24.37
CA ALA A 44 -11.83 9.92 24.97
C ALA A 44 -12.64 8.65 24.63
N GLY A 45 -12.28 7.94 23.55
CA GLY A 45 -13.04 6.81 23.03
C GLY A 45 -14.41 7.22 22.51
N THR A 46 -14.46 8.24 21.64
CA THR A 46 -15.71 8.73 21.06
C THR A 46 -15.66 8.74 19.55
N ILE A 47 -16.84 8.65 18.93
CA ILE A 47 -17.05 8.93 17.52
C ILE A 47 -18.05 10.09 17.39
N THR A 48 -17.86 10.95 16.40
CA THR A 48 -18.78 12.05 16.10
C THR A 48 -19.16 12.01 14.63
N TRP A 49 -20.46 11.91 14.34
CA TRP A 49 -20.93 11.95 12.96
C TRP A 49 -20.72 13.33 12.34
N LYS A 50 -20.18 13.39 11.12
CA LYS A 50 -20.01 14.65 10.38
C LYS A 50 -21.35 15.13 9.81
N SER A 51 -21.39 16.40 9.40
CA SER A 51 -22.55 17.02 8.77
C SER A 51 -22.17 17.56 7.39
N PRO A 52 -22.91 17.22 6.31
CA PRO A 52 -24.08 16.33 6.30
C PRO A 52 -23.71 14.85 6.53
N LEU A 53 -24.67 14.07 7.05
CA LEU A 53 -24.53 12.62 7.24
C LEU A 53 -25.45 11.88 6.26
N ASP A 54 -24.88 11.04 5.41
CA ASP A 54 -25.63 10.11 4.56
C ASP A 54 -25.15 8.68 4.80
N LEU A 55 -26.02 7.86 5.39
CA LEU A 55 -25.77 6.44 5.67
C LEU A 55 -26.64 5.52 4.81
N SER A 56 -27.29 6.03 3.77
CA SER A 56 -28.23 5.27 2.94
C SER A 56 -27.60 4.05 2.23
N ALA A 57 -26.28 4.06 2.05
CA ALA A 57 -25.52 2.96 1.49
C ALA A 57 -25.22 1.81 2.48
N TYR A 58 -25.47 2.00 3.77
CA TYR A 58 -25.09 1.04 4.82
C TYR A 58 -26.29 0.33 5.43
N LYS A 59 -26.09 -0.94 5.77
CA LYS A 59 -27.13 -1.75 6.40
C LYS A 59 -27.10 -1.63 7.92
N MET A 60 -28.21 -1.20 8.50
CA MET A 60 -28.36 -1.10 9.96
C MET A 60 -28.61 -2.47 10.62
N PRO A 61 -28.28 -2.66 11.92
CA PRO A 61 -27.59 -1.70 12.80
C PRO A 61 -26.11 -1.55 12.46
N LEU A 62 -25.52 -0.42 12.88
CA LEU A 62 -24.07 -0.24 12.82
C LEU A 62 -23.43 -0.76 14.10
N SER A 63 -22.20 -1.27 13.97
CA SER A 63 -21.38 -1.73 15.08
C SER A 63 -20.01 -1.09 15.02
N VAL A 64 -19.44 -0.79 16.18
CA VAL A 64 -18.09 -0.26 16.33
C VAL A 64 -17.19 -1.34 16.90
N LYS A 65 -16.08 -1.59 16.20
CA LYS A 65 -14.95 -2.36 16.72
C LYS A 65 -13.85 -1.36 17.09
N HIS A 66 -13.31 -1.50 18.29
CA HIS A 66 -12.16 -0.73 18.76
C HIS A 66 -11.13 -1.66 19.38
N SER A 67 -9.88 -1.23 19.41
CA SER A 67 -8.77 -1.99 19.99
C SER A 67 -7.88 -1.10 20.85
N GLN A 68 -7.27 -1.73 21.86
CA GLN A 68 -6.15 -1.18 22.60
C GLN A 68 -4.95 -2.05 22.26
N GLU A 69 -3.90 -1.45 21.74
CA GLU A 69 -2.77 -2.14 21.12
C GLU A 69 -1.46 -1.70 21.78
N GLU A 70 -0.56 -2.65 21.99
CA GLU A 70 0.79 -2.39 22.46
C GLU A 70 1.78 -3.26 21.70
N LYS A 71 2.89 -2.64 21.26
CA LYS A 71 4.02 -3.35 20.68
C LYS A 71 5.09 -3.54 21.74
N ASN A 72 5.48 -4.79 21.95
CA ASN A 72 6.53 -5.14 22.89
C ASN A 72 7.44 -6.22 22.29
N ARG A 73 8.66 -6.34 22.82
CA ARG A 73 9.58 -7.41 22.41
C ARG A 73 9.52 -8.54 23.42
N ILE A 74 9.33 -9.76 22.93
CA ILE A 74 9.41 -10.98 23.72
C ILE A 74 10.88 -11.32 23.94
N LEU A 75 11.30 -11.34 25.21
CA LEU A 75 12.65 -11.74 25.64
C LEU A 75 12.74 -13.27 25.78
N LYS A 76 11.68 -13.90 26.28
CA LYS A 76 11.59 -15.33 26.53
C LYS A 76 10.16 -15.80 26.29
N CYS A 77 10.02 -16.97 25.66
CA CYS A 77 8.78 -17.70 25.50
C CYS A 77 8.98 -19.08 26.13
N ASP A 78 8.17 -19.42 27.13
CA ASP A 78 8.16 -20.72 27.77
C ASP A 78 7.09 -21.64 27.16
N ILE A 79 7.29 -22.96 27.28
CA ILE A 79 6.40 -23.97 26.68
C ILE A 79 4.99 -23.97 27.26
N ASP A 80 4.81 -23.39 28.44
CA ASP A 80 3.51 -23.24 29.11
C ASP A 80 2.72 -22.02 28.61
N GLY A 81 3.27 -21.27 27.65
CA GLY A 81 2.67 -20.05 27.10
C GLY A 81 3.06 -18.77 27.83
N THR A 82 3.92 -18.85 28.86
CA THR A 82 4.40 -17.67 29.57
C THR A 82 5.35 -16.86 28.70
N LEU A 83 5.04 -15.57 28.52
CA LEU A 83 5.87 -14.62 27.78
C LEU A 83 6.55 -13.65 28.74
N SER A 84 7.87 -13.53 28.64
CA SER A 84 8.63 -12.46 29.31
C SER A 84 8.84 -11.30 28.34
N LEU A 85 8.32 -10.13 28.67
CA LEU A 85 8.45 -8.91 27.87
C LEU A 85 9.67 -8.09 28.31
N ILE A 86 10.28 -7.33 27.39
CA ILE A 86 11.41 -6.44 27.72
C ILE A 86 10.96 -5.18 28.48
N PHE A 87 9.74 -4.71 28.19
CA PHE A 87 9.10 -3.59 28.89
C PHE A 87 7.82 -4.08 29.59
N PRO A 88 7.42 -3.48 30.72
CA PRO A 88 6.11 -3.74 31.31
C PRO A 88 5.00 -3.33 30.34
N THR A 89 3.83 -3.96 30.45
CA THR A 89 2.64 -3.54 29.72
C THR A 89 2.23 -2.12 30.15
N LYS A 90 1.72 -1.34 29.20
CA LYS A 90 1.25 0.03 29.43
C LYS A 90 -0.12 0.07 30.11
N ARG A 91 -0.90 -1.00 29.98
CA ARG A 91 -2.28 -1.11 30.43
C ARG A 91 -2.50 -2.45 31.13
N ASP A 92 -3.51 -2.47 31.98
CA ASP A 92 -4.04 -3.69 32.58
C ASP A 92 -5.04 -4.31 31.61
N TYR A 93 -4.54 -5.16 30.71
CA TYR A 93 -5.36 -5.84 29.72
C TYR A 93 -6.24 -6.93 30.38
N PRO A 94 -7.55 -7.00 30.07
CA PRO A 94 -8.42 -8.04 30.59
C PRO A 94 -8.00 -9.42 30.07
N ILE A 95 -8.38 -10.50 30.77
CA ILE A 95 -8.05 -11.86 30.33
C ILE A 95 -8.89 -12.20 29.08
N GLU A 96 -10.17 -11.85 29.13
CA GLU A 96 -11.07 -11.90 27.99
C GLU A 96 -10.64 -10.89 26.92
N ASP A 97 -10.81 -11.28 25.65
CA ASP A 97 -10.62 -10.41 24.49
C ASP A 97 -9.22 -9.76 24.33
N THR A 98 -8.22 -10.30 25.02
CA THR A 98 -6.79 -9.95 24.83
C THR A 98 -6.09 -11.05 24.05
N TYR A 99 -5.45 -10.65 22.95
CA TYR A 99 -4.76 -11.55 22.04
C TYR A 99 -3.30 -11.15 21.90
N VAL A 100 -2.42 -12.14 21.80
CA VAL A 100 -1.02 -11.92 21.46
C VAL A 100 -0.77 -12.40 20.05
N SER A 101 -0.26 -11.51 19.21
CA SER A 101 0.01 -11.78 17.80
C SER A 101 1.48 -11.49 17.47
N SER A 102 2.04 -12.28 16.56
CA SER A 102 3.35 -11.97 16.00
C SER A 102 3.25 -10.78 15.03
N LEU A 103 4.28 -9.93 15.03
CA LEU A 103 4.38 -8.77 14.14
C LEU A 103 5.52 -8.96 13.15
N LEU A 104 5.20 -8.87 11.85
CA LEU A 104 6.19 -8.74 10.79
C LEU A 104 6.36 -7.25 10.44
N ILE A 105 7.59 -6.74 10.52
CA ILE A 105 7.87 -5.33 10.24
C ILE A 105 8.18 -5.16 8.74
N GLY A 106 7.27 -4.53 8.00
CA GLY A 106 7.38 -4.31 6.56
C GLY A 106 8.15 -3.05 6.13
N GLY A 107 8.45 -2.15 7.06
CA GLY A 107 9.05 -0.84 6.76
C GLY A 107 8.07 0.10 6.04
N ASP A 108 8.61 1.15 5.42
CA ASP A 108 7.82 2.15 4.71
C ASP A 108 7.40 1.62 3.34
N LEU A 109 6.08 1.54 3.12
CA LEU A 109 5.50 1.16 1.84
C LEU A 109 5.17 2.43 1.05
N GLN A 110 6.09 2.85 0.20
CA GLN A 110 5.93 4.06 -0.61
C GLN A 110 6.26 3.79 -2.07
N VAL A 111 5.44 4.33 -2.97
CA VAL A 111 5.79 4.39 -4.38
C VAL A 111 6.88 5.43 -4.63
N ARG A 112 7.86 5.08 -5.45
CA ARG A 112 8.90 6.02 -5.87
C ARG A 112 9.51 5.64 -7.21
N CYS A 113 10.14 6.60 -7.86
CA CYS A 113 10.94 6.37 -9.05
C CYS A 113 12.40 6.81 -8.83
N SER A 114 13.32 6.25 -9.61
CA SER A 114 14.71 6.71 -9.64
C SER A 114 14.81 7.97 -10.48
N VAL A 115 15.90 8.72 -10.31
CA VAL A 115 16.27 9.73 -11.31
C VAL A 115 16.47 9.01 -12.64
N PRO A 116 15.79 9.42 -13.72
CA PRO A 116 15.96 8.79 -15.02
C PRO A 116 17.32 9.17 -15.60
N PHE A 117 17.92 8.25 -16.34
CA PHE A 117 19.14 8.52 -17.08
C PHE A 117 18.98 8.10 -18.53
N THR A 118 19.84 8.66 -19.39
CA THR A 118 19.82 8.41 -20.82
C THR A 118 21.17 7.90 -21.31
N GLN A 119 21.12 7.02 -22.30
CA GLN A 119 22.31 6.49 -22.94
C GLN A 119 22.07 6.20 -24.42
N ARG A 120 23.15 6.14 -25.18
CA ARG A 120 23.15 5.72 -26.57
C ARG A 120 23.17 4.19 -26.65
N ASN A 121 22.16 3.62 -27.31
CA ASN A 121 21.91 2.19 -27.47
C ASN A 121 21.54 1.45 -26.18
N TRP A 122 20.74 0.41 -26.37
CA TRP A 122 20.51 -0.60 -25.35
C TRP A 122 21.57 -1.68 -25.48
N ASN A 123 22.30 -1.95 -24.39
CA ASN A 123 23.43 -2.89 -24.38
C ASN A 123 23.06 -4.26 -23.79
N ASP A 124 21.77 -4.58 -23.68
CA ASP A 124 21.26 -5.81 -23.04
C ASP A 124 21.72 -6.02 -21.58
N GLU A 125 22.10 -4.94 -20.88
CA GLU A 125 22.47 -4.95 -19.47
C GLU A 125 21.55 -4.05 -18.63
N TRP A 126 20.93 -4.64 -17.62
CA TRP A 126 20.13 -3.91 -16.63
C TRP A 126 21.02 -3.33 -15.54
N ARG A 127 21.40 -2.06 -15.70
CA ARG A 127 22.13 -1.26 -14.70
C ARG A 127 21.30 -0.09 -14.19
N ASP A 128 21.66 0.37 -12.99
CA ASP A 128 21.08 1.56 -12.35
C ASP A 128 21.94 2.83 -12.61
N GLU A 129 22.89 2.71 -13.53
CA GLU A 129 23.78 3.77 -14.01
C GLU A 129 23.92 3.68 -15.54
N PRO A 130 24.24 4.79 -16.23
CA PRO A 130 24.45 4.78 -17.67
C PRO A 130 25.57 3.84 -18.10
N ASN A 131 25.28 2.97 -19.06
CA ASN A 131 26.27 2.13 -19.72
C ASN A 131 26.56 2.67 -21.12
N GLY A 132 27.67 3.40 -21.27
CA GLY A 132 28.09 3.99 -22.54
C GLY A 132 27.87 5.50 -22.63
N LYS A 133 27.68 6.00 -23.86
CA LYS A 133 27.60 7.45 -24.11
C LYS A 133 26.29 8.02 -23.58
N GLN A 134 26.37 8.91 -22.59
CA GLN A 134 25.21 9.67 -22.11
C GLN A 134 24.73 10.67 -23.16
N LEU A 135 23.42 10.91 -23.19
CA LEU A 135 22.80 11.87 -24.09
C LEU A 135 22.69 13.24 -23.41
N LEU A 136 22.69 14.31 -24.22
CA LEU A 136 22.33 15.64 -23.73
C LEU A 136 20.83 15.75 -23.46
N ASN A 137 20.01 15.08 -24.28
CA ASN A 137 18.57 14.96 -24.05
C ASN A 137 18.32 14.11 -22.80
N LYS A 138 17.42 14.60 -21.96
CA LYS A 138 17.01 13.97 -20.70
C LYS A 138 15.49 14.06 -20.58
N LEU A 139 14.90 13.07 -19.91
CA LEU A 139 13.50 13.12 -19.53
C LEU A 139 13.31 14.18 -18.44
N ASN A 140 12.47 15.19 -18.69
CA ASN A 140 12.27 16.33 -17.78
C ASN A 140 11.24 16.00 -16.68
N LEU A 141 11.60 15.11 -15.76
CA LEU A 141 10.76 14.77 -14.61
C LEU A 141 10.77 15.84 -13.51
N LYS A 142 11.60 16.89 -13.62
CA LYS A 142 11.60 17.99 -12.67
C LYS A 142 10.37 18.87 -12.85
N ASP A 143 10.11 19.29 -14.08
CA ASP A 143 8.97 20.16 -14.39
C ASP A 143 7.69 19.33 -14.65
N TYR A 144 7.85 18.06 -15.03
CA TYR A 144 6.75 17.12 -15.28
C TYR A 144 6.96 15.81 -14.50
N PRO A 145 6.71 15.81 -13.16
CA PRO A 145 6.93 14.65 -12.32
C PRO A 145 6.19 13.40 -12.82
N MET A 146 6.86 12.26 -12.69
CA MET A 146 6.24 10.95 -12.93
C MET A 146 5.17 10.70 -11.88
N ILE A 147 3.97 10.33 -12.32
CA ILE A 147 2.86 9.99 -11.44
C ILE A 147 2.90 8.48 -11.18
N LEU A 148 2.86 8.11 -9.91
CA LEU A 148 2.79 6.73 -9.44
C LEU A 148 1.59 6.62 -8.50
N THR A 149 0.88 5.49 -8.57
CA THR A 149 -0.14 5.13 -7.59
C THR A 149 0.25 3.83 -6.90
N ASP A 150 -0.08 3.70 -5.63
CA ASP A 150 0.18 2.51 -4.81
C ASP A 150 -0.53 1.26 -5.34
N ASP A 151 -1.70 1.44 -5.94
CA ASP A 151 -2.47 0.40 -6.63
C ASP A 151 -2.02 0.12 -8.07
N GLY A 152 -1.04 0.85 -8.60
CA GLY A 152 -0.57 0.72 -9.98
C GLY A 152 0.90 0.30 -10.08
N ALA A 153 1.77 0.98 -9.33
CA ALA A 153 3.21 0.86 -9.42
C ALA A 153 3.73 -0.47 -8.89
N ILE A 154 4.74 -1.00 -9.59
CA ILE A 154 5.45 -2.22 -9.19
C ILE A 154 6.94 -1.92 -9.03
N LYS A 155 7.65 -2.82 -8.32
CA LYS A 155 9.10 -2.82 -8.32
C LYS A 155 9.60 -3.38 -9.64
N GLU A 156 10.09 -2.51 -10.51
CA GLU A 156 10.53 -2.88 -11.85
C GLU A 156 11.60 -1.91 -12.35
N ARG A 157 12.49 -2.43 -13.19
CA ARG A 157 13.44 -1.62 -13.96
C ARG A 157 12.88 -1.46 -15.35
N TRP A 158 12.89 -0.24 -15.87
CA TRP A 158 12.25 0.11 -17.13
C TRP A 158 13.25 0.60 -18.16
N VAL A 159 12.98 0.30 -19.43
CA VAL A 159 13.69 0.86 -20.58
C VAL A 159 12.70 1.32 -21.63
N ILE A 160 12.88 2.57 -22.07
CA ILE A 160 12.24 3.10 -23.27
C ILE A 160 13.32 3.14 -24.35
N ILE A 161 13.07 2.45 -25.46
CA ILE A 161 13.98 2.40 -26.62
C ILE A 161 13.32 3.14 -27.78
N MET A 162 13.96 4.23 -28.22
CA MET A 162 13.50 5.05 -29.33
C MET A 162 13.67 4.29 -30.66
N LYS A 163 12.63 4.25 -31.48
CA LYS A 163 12.62 3.55 -32.77
C LYS A 163 12.72 4.49 -33.98
N GLY A 164 12.61 5.79 -33.74
CA GLY A 164 12.70 6.84 -34.76
C GLY A 164 11.43 7.67 -34.85
N GLY A 165 11.57 8.91 -35.30
CA GLY A 165 10.51 9.90 -35.15
C GLY A 165 10.15 10.07 -33.67
N ASN A 166 8.85 10.04 -33.37
CA ASN A 166 8.33 10.11 -32.00
C ASN A 166 8.04 8.72 -31.40
N GLN A 167 8.37 7.63 -32.10
CA GLN A 167 7.97 6.28 -31.69
C GLN A 167 9.00 5.62 -30.77
N PHE A 168 8.50 4.89 -29.77
CA PHE A 168 9.32 4.10 -28.86
C PHE A 168 8.68 2.76 -28.48
N GLU A 169 9.50 1.87 -27.93
CA GLU A 169 9.08 0.65 -27.26
C GLU A 169 9.44 0.71 -25.78
N LEU A 170 8.51 0.29 -24.92
CA LEU A 170 8.70 0.16 -23.47
C LEU A 170 8.89 -1.31 -23.11
N TYR A 171 9.91 -1.57 -22.30
CA TYR A 171 10.15 -2.87 -21.68
C TYR A 171 10.36 -2.75 -20.17
N GLY A 172 9.88 -3.74 -19.43
CA GLY A 172 10.29 -4.02 -18.05
C GLY A 172 11.29 -5.17 -18.02
N GLU A 173 12.15 -5.23 -17.01
CA GLU A 173 13.11 -6.35 -16.88
C GLU A 173 12.40 -7.68 -16.68
N THR A 174 11.42 -7.68 -15.78
CA THR A 174 10.66 -8.89 -15.45
C THR A 174 9.46 -9.06 -16.37
N LEU A 175 8.88 -7.94 -16.83
CA LEU A 175 7.71 -7.95 -17.72
C LEU A 175 8.05 -8.22 -19.20
N GLY A 176 9.27 -7.95 -19.64
CA GLY A 176 9.62 -7.96 -21.06
C GLY A 176 8.93 -6.82 -21.83
N PHE A 177 8.48 -7.10 -23.06
CA PHE A 177 7.80 -6.09 -23.89
C PHE A 177 6.45 -5.70 -23.30
N VAL A 178 6.26 -4.41 -23.05
CA VAL A 178 5.02 -3.89 -22.45
C VAL A 178 4.15 -3.21 -23.48
N LYS A 179 4.69 -2.25 -24.24
CA LYS A 179 3.91 -1.47 -25.21
C LYS A 179 4.78 -0.72 -26.22
N LYS A 180 4.20 -0.41 -27.39
CA LYS A 180 4.66 0.64 -28.32
C LYS A 180 3.95 1.96 -28.02
N GLY A 181 4.70 3.06 -27.97
CA GLY A 181 4.16 4.38 -27.68
C GLY A 181 4.73 5.47 -28.57
N ASP A 182 4.21 6.68 -28.39
CA ASP A 182 4.63 7.88 -29.07
C ASP A 182 4.91 9.00 -28.06
N THR A 183 5.99 9.75 -28.22
CA THR A 183 6.38 10.84 -27.31
C THR A 183 5.41 12.03 -27.33
N THR A 184 4.46 12.06 -28.26
CA THR A 184 3.40 13.07 -28.34
C THR A 184 2.17 12.74 -27.49
N GLU A 185 2.14 11.57 -26.86
CA GLU A 185 1.07 11.13 -25.96
C GLU A 185 1.62 10.79 -24.57
N ASP A 186 0.75 10.85 -23.56
CA ASP A 186 1.12 10.43 -22.21
C ASP A 186 1.41 8.92 -22.19
N LEU A 187 2.56 8.54 -21.63
CA LEU A 187 2.92 7.15 -21.45
C LEU A 187 2.35 6.64 -20.12
N ALA A 188 1.23 5.92 -20.20
CA ALA A 188 0.53 5.30 -19.07
C ALA A 188 0.25 3.81 -19.33
N PRO A 189 1.25 2.91 -19.28
CA PRO A 189 1.05 1.47 -19.51
C PRO A 189 0.21 0.84 -18.39
N ILE A 190 -0.84 0.09 -18.75
CA ILE A 190 -1.79 -0.49 -17.78
C ILE A 190 -1.22 -1.74 -17.11
N ASN A 191 -1.31 -1.78 -15.79
CA ASN A 191 -1.13 -2.96 -14.96
C ASN A 191 -2.39 -3.85 -15.06
N PRO A 192 -2.30 -5.07 -15.62
CA PRO A 192 -3.46 -5.94 -15.78
C PRO A 192 -3.99 -6.50 -14.46
N ALA A 193 -3.22 -6.46 -13.37
CA ALA A 193 -3.67 -6.93 -12.06
C ALA A 193 -4.67 -5.96 -11.41
N THR A 194 -4.55 -4.66 -11.68
CA THR A 194 -5.31 -3.61 -10.98
C THR A 194 -6.09 -2.68 -11.91
N ASN A 195 -5.86 -2.78 -13.22
CA ASN A 195 -6.40 -1.86 -14.24
C ASN A 195 -5.99 -0.40 -14.05
N LYS A 196 -4.89 -0.15 -13.33
CA LYS A 196 -4.28 1.16 -13.14
C LYS A 196 -2.95 1.24 -13.88
N PRO A 197 -2.46 2.42 -14.29
CA PRO A 197 -1.15 2.53 -14.91
C PRO A 197 -0.03 2.08 -13.96
N TYR A 198 1.02 1.41 -14.47
CA TYR A 198 2.24 1.15 -13.69
C TYR A 198 2.92 2.47 -13.26
N PHE A 199 2.87 3.46 -14.14
CA PHE A 199 3.32 4.83 -13.94
C PHE A 199 2.70 5.67 -15.06
N THR A 200 2.70 6.99 -14.89
CA THR A 200 2.36 7.93 -15.96
C THR A 200 3.49 8.93 -16.15
N ILE A 201 4.03 9.00 -17.37
CA ILE A 201 4.94 10.07 -17.83
C ILE A 201 4.14 10.96 -18.79
N ARG A 202 4.02 12.24 -18.47
CA ARG A 202 3.37 13.22 -19.35
C ARG A 202 4.18 13.43 -20.62
N ARG A 203 3.52 13.62 -21.76
CA ARG A 203 4.18 13.86 -23.06
C ARG A 203 5.20 15.00 -23.01
N GLU A 204 4.94 16.06 -22.23
CA GLU A 204 5.83 17.21 -22.10
C GLU A 204 7.18 16.84 -21.47
N ALA A 205 7.25 15.77 -20.67
CA ALA A 205 8.50 15.29 -20.06
C ALA A 205 9.51 14.81 -21.11
N PHE A 206 9.05 14.37 -22.29
CA PHE A 206 9.92 14.00 -23.41
C PHE A 206 10.53 15.22 -24.11
N GLY A 207 10.07 16.43 -23.80
CA GLY A 207 10.46 17.67 -24.44
C GLY A 207 9.66 17.93 -25.72
N ASN A 208 9.21 19.18 -25.90
CA ASN A 208 8.56 19.60 -27.12
C ASN A 208 9.61 19.69 -28.24
N ASP A 209 9.41 18.99 -29.36
CA ASP A 209 10.34 18.93 -30.50
C ASP A 209 11.75 18.39 -30.16
N ALA A 210 11.90 17.62 -29.06
CA ALA A 210 13.18 17.03 -28.70
C ALA A 210 13.58 15.94 -29.73
N PRO A 211 14.76 16.03 -30.36
CA PRO A 211 15.18 15.05 -31.35
C PRO A 211 15.71 13.80 -30.64
N TRP A 212 14.79 12.91 -30.25
CA TRP A 212 15.15 11.55 -29.85
C TRP A 212 15.58 10.77 -31.08
N ALA A 213 16.83 10.32 -31.10
CA ALA A 213 17.35 9.54 -32.20
C ALA A 213 17.00 8.05 -32.01
N VAL A 214 16.98 7.32 -33.12
CA VAL A 214 16.85 5.85 -33.11
C VAL A 214 17.92 5.26 -32.18
N GLN A 215 17.52 4.30 -31.34
CA GLN A 215 18.35 3.67 -30.30
C GLN A 215 18.78 4.61 -29.16
N ASP A 216 18.23 5.81 -29.04
CA ASP A 216 18.30 6.52 -27.76
C ASP A 216 17.48 5.77 -26.72
N VAL A 217 18.04 5.69 -25.51
CA VAL A 217 17.47 4.90 -24.44
C VAL A 217 17.24 5.79 -23.21
N ILE A 218 16.07 5.64 -22.60
CA ILE A 218 15.74 6.22 -21.30
C ILE A 218 15.55 5.08 -20.30
N ARG A 219 16.19 5.21 -19.13
CA ARG A 219 16.19 4.22 -18.06
C ARG A 219 15.72 4.85 -16.76
N PHE A 220 14.90 4.11 -16.04
CA PHE A 220 14.46 4.45 -14.69
C PHE A 220 13.95 3.20 -13.99
N ASN A 221 13.92 3.25 -12.67
CA ASN A 221 13.37 2.19 -11.84
C ASN A 221 12.15 2.73 -11.10
N THR A 222 11.15 1.88 -10.89
CA THR A 222 10.03 2.15 -9.99
C THR A 222 10.07 1.19 -8.81
N TRP A 223 9.49 1.62 -7.70
CA TRP A 223 9.21 0.79 -6.53
C TRP A 223 7.72 0.91 -6.23
N GLY A 224 7.05 -0.22 -6.04
CA GLY A 224 5.66 -0.30 -5.58
C GLY A 224 5.59 -0.46 -4.05
N THR A 225 4.38 -0.58 -3.54
CA THR A 225 4.05 -0.75 -2.11
C THR A 225 3.87 -2.21 -1.70
N LEU A 226 4.18 -3.16 -2.60
CA LEU A 226 3.99 -4.58 -2.34
C LEU A 226 4.92 -5.09 -1.23
N LEU A 227 4.32 -5.65 -0.17
CA LEU A 227 4.99 -6.43 0.87
C LEU A 227 4.63 -7.91 0.68
N PRO A 228 5.38 -8.69 -0.13
CA PRO A 228 5.06 -10.09 -0.35
C PRO A 228 5.32 -10.91 0.93
N VAL A 229 4.26 -11.50 1.46
CA VAL A 229 4.31 -12.38 2.64
C VAL A 229 3.70 -13.72 2.28
N TRP A 230 4.35 -14.80 2.71
CA TRP A 230 3.80 -16.15 2.67
C TRP A 230 3.53 -16.63 4.08
N VAL A 231 2.32 -17.17 4.29
CA VAL A 231 1.93 -17.80 5.54
C VAL A 231 1.98 -19.30 5.35
N LEU A 232 2.74 -19.98 6.20
CA LEU A 232 2.87 -21.43 6.21
C LEU A 232 2.30 -21.94 7.52
N CYS A 233 1.36 -22.88 7.45
CA CYS A 233 0.91 -23.61 8.62
C CYS A 233 1.86 -24.80 8.83
N ALA A 234 2.46 -24.88 10.01
CA ALA A 234 3.27 -26.02 10.43
C ALA A 234 2.62 -26.67 11.65
N GLN A 235 2.20 -27.92 11.49
CA GLN A 235 1.55 -28.68 12.56
C GLN A 235 2.51 -29.72 13.14
N GLN A 236 2.49 -29.88 14.46
CA GLN A 236 3.24 -30.96 15.11
C GLN A 236 2.61 -32.32 14.75
N PRO A 237 3.43 -33.35 14.46
CA PRO A 237 2.91 -34.69 14.25
C PRO A 237 2.13 -35.17 15.48
N THR A 238 0.91 -35.64 15.27
CA THR A 238 0.05 -36.18 16.33
C THR A 238 -0.69 -37.41 15.84
N SER A 239 -0.97 -38.33 16.77
CA SER A 239 -1.76 -39.53 16.51
C SER A 239 -3.28 -39.28 16.55
N SER A 240 -3.68 -38.10 17.02
CA SER A 240 -5.09 -37.71 17.14
C SER A 240 -5.59 -37.08 15.85
N ALA A 241 -6.75 -37.53 15.38
CA ALA A 241 -7.40 -36.92 14.22
C ALA A 241 -7.72 -35.46 14.53
N GLN A 242 -7.31 -34.57 13.63
CA GLN A 242 -7.65 -33.15 13.68
C GLN A 242 -9.05 -32.99 13.09
N THR A 243 -10.01 -32.59 13.91
CA THR A 243 -11.42 -32.43 13.52
C THR A 243 -11.84 -30.98 13.42
N GLU A 244 -10.94 -30.05 13.75
CA GLU A 244 -11.18 -28.61 13.77
C GLU A 244 -10.50 -27.94 12.58
N GLU A 245 -11.04 -26.80 12.16
CA GLU A 245 -10.46 -25.98 11.09
C GLU A 245 -9.36 -25.09 11.67
N ASP A 246 -8.16 -25.15 11.08
CA ASP A 246 -7.09 -24.20 11.36
C ASP A 246 -7.29 -22.92 10.54
N GLY A 247 -7.00 -21.77 11.16
CA GLY A 247 -7.10 -20.47 10.50
C GLY A 247 -6.12 -19.46 11.08
N PHE A 248 -5.88 -18.39 10.32
CA PHE A 248 -5.16 -17.21 10.80
C PHE A 248 -5.86 -15.96 10.29
N THR A 249 -5.66 -14.85 10.99
CA THR A 249 -6.09 -13.53 10.54
C THR A 249 -4.86 -12.64 10.46
N MET A 250 -4.70 -11.94 9.34
CA MET A 250 -3.68 -10.90 9.19
C MET A 250 -4.35 -9.54 9.14
N CYS A 251 -3.73 -8.58 9.82
CA CYS A 251 -4.11 -7.18 9.74
C CYS A 251 -2.88 -6.38 9.32
N LEU A 252 -3.02 -5.51 8.33
CA LEU A 252 -2.02 -4.49 8.04
C LEU A 252 -2.11 -3.41 9.12
N PHE A 253 -0.97 -3.11 9.71
CA PHE A 253 -0.80 -2.06 10.70
C PHE A 253 0.28 -1.11 10.22
N GLY A 254 -0.02 0.19 10.15
CA GLY A 254 0.92 1.24 9.80
C GLY A 254 0.22 2.58 9.74
N ASP A 255 1.01 3.65 9.79
CA ASP A 255 0.51 5.00 9.58
C ASP A 255 0.34 5.22 8.09
N THR A 256 -0.81 5.77 7.71
CA THR A 256 -1.06 6.23 6.34
C THR A 256 -0.96 7.75 6.31
N THR A 257 -0.02 8.28 5.53
CA THR A 257 -0.02 9.70 5.15
C THR A 257 -0.62 9.82 3.76
N GLU A 258 -1.72 10.55 3.63
CA GLU A 258 -2.12 11.09 2.34
C GLU A 258 -1.06 12.11 1.92
N LEU A 259 -0.49 11.95 0.71
CA LEU A 259 0.39 12.93 0.08
C LEU A 259 -0.41 13.83 -0.86
#